data_AF-A0A8H4J5J6-F1
#
_entry.id   AF-A0A8H4J5J6-F1
#
_cell.length_a   1.000
_cell.length_b   1.000
_cell.length_c   1.000
_cell.angle_alpha   90.00
_cell.angle_beta   90.00
_cell.angle_gamma   90.00
#
_symmetry.space_group_name_H-M   'P 1'
#
loop_
_entity.id
_entity.type
_entity.pdbx_description
1 polymer ?
#
loop_
_entity_poly.entity_id
_entity_poly.type
_entity_poly.pdbx_seq_one_letter_code
_entity_poly.pdbx_strand_id
1 'polypeptide(L)'
;MGPEEVESHLYALGDVLREECAGLGVEIVGPRERERHSPHCYVLRLFDARWKDFLEEKGVIVQHYRLGVRVSFAFYNNVDDVRRFAEVLRLGKDVGIPLE
;
A
#
# COMPACT_ATOMS: atom_id res chain seq x y z
N MET A 1 -20.70 8.99 4.58
CA MET A 1 -19.86 8.63 5.73
C MET A 1 -19.58 9.90 6.51
N GLY A 2 -19.76 9.88 7.82
CA GLY A 2 -19.24 10.89 8.72
C GLY A 2 -17.72 10.76 8.92
N PRO A 3 -17.06 11.75 9.56
CA PRO A 3 -15.61 11.72 9.78
C PRO A 3 -15.11 10.44 10.48
N GLU A 4 -15.81 9.99 11.53
CA GLU A 4 -15.45 8.77 12.28
C GLU A 4 -15.60 7.51 11.43
N GLU A 5 -16.63 7.44 10.58
CA GLU A 5 -16.83 6.32 9.65
C GLU A 5 -15.73 6.28 8.58
N VAL A 6 -15.30 7.45 8.08
CA VAL A 6 -14.18 7.56 7.13
C VAL A 6 -12.88 7.11 7.79
N GLU A 7 -12.60 7.57 9.01
CA GLU A 7 -11.41 7.15 9.75
C GLU A 7 -11.38 5.63 9.98
N SER A 8 -12.48 5.05 10.46
CA SER A 8 -12.60 3.60 10.66
C SER A 8 -12.45 2.83 9.34
N HIS A 9 -13.02 3.33 8.25
CA HIS A 9 -12.88 2.75 6.92
C HIS A 9 -11.42 2.74 6.44
N LEU A 10 -10.72 3.86 6.59
CA LEU A 10 -9.32 3.99 6.16
C LEU A 10 -8.39 3.08 6.99
N TYR A 11 -8.61 2.95 8.29
CA TYR A 11 -7.90 1.95 9.09
C TYR A 11 -8.18 0.53 8.62
N ALA A 12 -9.43 0.19 8.29
CA ALA A 12 -9.77 -1.13 7.79
C ALA A 12 -9.05 -1.45 6.46
N LEU A 13 -8.95 -0.48 5.54
CA LEU A 13 -8.13 -0.64 4.32
C LEU A 13 -6.65 -0.83 4.64
N GLY A 14 -6.14 -0.08 5.63
CA GLY A 14 -4.77 -0.22 6.13
C GLY A 14 -4.45 -1.60 6.69
N ASP A 15 -5.38 -2.19 7.43
CA ASP A 15 -5.22 -3.54 7.99
C ASP A 15 -5.14 -4.59 6.88
N VAL A 16 -6.01 -4.50 5.87
CA VAL A 16 -5.96 -5.38 4.69
C VAL A 16 -4.63 -5.20 3.96
N LEU A 17 -4.17 -3.97 3.76
CA LEU A 17 -2.88 -3.70 3.12
C LEU A 17 -1.72 -4.33 3.89
N ARG A 18 -1.74 -4.25 5.22
CA ARG A 18 -0.72 -4.87 6.08
C ARG A 18 -0.74 -6.39 5.99
N GLU A 19 -1.90 -7.02 5.96
CA GLU A 19 -2.06 -8.46 5.81
C GLU A 19 -1.50 -8.94 4.46
N GLU A 20 -1.90 -8.29 3.37
CA GLU A 20 -1.42 -8.60 2.02
C GLU A 20 0.10 -8.40 1.88
N CYS A 21 0.63 -7.28 2.40
CA CYS A 21 2.06 -7.01 2.39
C CYS A 21 2.84 -8.05 3.21
N ALA A 22 2.33 -8.45 4.38
CA ALA A 22 2.94 -9.49 5.20
C ALA A 22 2.98 -10.84 4.47
N GLY A 23 1.91 -11.20 3.75
CA GLY A 23 1.88 -12.41 2.92
C GLY A 23 2.86 -12.40 1.75
N LEU A 24 3.20 -11.21 1.23
CA LEU A 24 4.17 -11.04 0.14
C LEU A 24 5.63 -10.90 0.62
N GLY A 25 5.82 -10.56 1.89
CA GLY A 25 7.12 -10.19 2.46
C GLY A 25 7.51 -8.73 2.26
N VAL A 26 6.54 -7.85 1.99
CA VAL A 26 6.76 -6.40 1.85
C VAL A 26 6.70 -5.74 3.21
N GLU A 27 7.75 -5.04 3.61
CA GLU A 27 7.76 -4.29 4.87
C GLU A 27 7.07 -2.93 4.70
N ILE A 28 6.24 -2.55 5.67
CA ILE A 28 5.64 -1.20 5.77
C ILE A 28 6.38 -0.42 6.85
N VAL A 29 6.90 0.74 6.49
CA VAL A 29 7.64 1.65 7.37
C VAL A 29 6.70 2.25 8.42
N GLY A 30 7.15 2.26 9.67
CA GLY A 30 6.48 2.94 10.79
C GLY A 30 5.79 2.00 11.77
N PRO A 31 5.12 2.56 12.80
CA PRO A 31 4.49 1.78 13.86
C PRO A 31 3.30 0.96 13.34
N ARG A 32 2.93 -0.09 14.08
CA ARG A 32 1.75 -0.92 13.80
C ARG A 32 0.52 -0.47 14.58
N GLU A 33 0.72 0.23 15.69
CA GLU A 33 -0.35 0.74 16.55
C GLU A 33 -1.10 1.85 15.81
N ARG A 34 -2.42 1.68 15.61
CA ARG A 34 -3.27 2.60 14.84
C ARG A 34 -3.13 4.04 15.31
N GLU A 35 -3.12 4.27 16.62
CA GLU A 35 -2.94 5.58 17.28
C GLU A 35 -1.60 6.29 16.99
N ARG A 36 -0.63 5.59 16.42
CA ARG A 36 0.72 6.11 16.14
C ARG A 36 1.00 6.33 14.66
N HIS A 37 0.03 6.10 13.78
CA HIS A 37 0.16 6.37 12.35
C HIS A 37 -1.10 6.96 11.74
N SER A 38 -0.97 7.56 10.56
CA SER A 38 -2.12 8.02 9.80
C SER A 38 -2.96 6.83 9.31
N PRO A 39 -4.31 6.90 9.35
CA PRO A 39 -5.17 5.84 8.83
C PRO A 39 -5.09 5.71 7.30
N HIS A 40 -4.69 6.78 6.60
CA HIS A 40 -4.77 6.87 5.14
C HIS A 40 -3.43 6.82 4.42
N CYS A 41 -2.30 6.68 5.12
CA CYS A 41 -0.99 6.80 4.49
C CYS A 41 -0.02 5.71 4.98
N TYR A 42 0.53 4.96 4.04
CA TYR A 42 1.45 3.85 4.29
C TYR A 42 2.64 3.95 3.36
N VAL A 43 3.84 3.66 3.85
CA VAL A 43 5.06 3.63 3.04
C VAL A 43 5.58 2.21 3.00
N LEU A 44 5.56 1.60 1.81
CA LEU A 44 6.07 0.27 1.55
C LEU A 44 7.55 0.38 1.19
N ARG A 45 8.40 -0.48 1.75
CA ARG A 45 9.85 -0.53 1.49
C ARG A 45 10.17 -1.15 0.14
N LEU A 46 9.68 -0.51 -0.92
CA LEU A 46 9.93 -0.85 -2.31
C LEU A 46 10.88 0.18 -2.89
N PHE A 47 12.18 -0.11 -2.88
CA PHE A 47 13.23 0.84 -3.28
C PHE A 47 13.65 0.71 -4.75
N ASP A 48 13.44 -0.45 -5.37
CA ASP A 48 13.82 -0.66 -6.77
C ASP A 48 13.05 0.31 -7.69
N ALA A 49 13.78 1.07 -8.50
CA ALA A 49 13.22 2.10 -9.36
C ALA A 49 12.21 1.54 -10.40
N ARG A 50 12.32 0.24 -10.75
CA ARG A 50 11.40 -0.43 -11.68
C ARG A 50 9.96 -0.47 -11.17
N TRP A 51 9.74 -0.37 -9.85
CA TRP A 51 8.39 -0.27 -9.28
C TRP A 51 7.62 0.92 -9.82
N LYS A 52 8.28 2.05 -10.11
CA LYS A 52 7.59 3.23 -10.63
C LYS A 52 6.90 2.92 -11.95
N ASP A 53 7.67 2.49 -12.94
CA ASP A 53 7.15 2.30 -14.28
C ASP A 53 6.21 1.08 -14.32
N PHE A 54 6.47 0.05 -13.51
CA PHE A 54 5.61 -1.12 -13.41
C PHE A 54 4.24 -0.80 -12.81
N LEU A 55 4.18 -0.03 -11.71
CA LEU A 55 2.91 0.36 -11.09
C LEU A 55 2.11 1.27 -12.03
N GLU A 56 2.78 2.21 -12.71
CA GLU A 56 2.17 3.10 -13.69
C GLU A 56 1.55 2.32 -14.87
N GLU A 57 2.27 1.33 -15.41
CA GLU A 57 1.75 0.45 -16.48
C GLU A 57 0.50 -0.34 -16.03
N LYS A 58 0.44 -0.77 -14.77
CA LYS A 58 -0.72 -1.48 -14.21
C LYS A 58 -1.87 -0.57 -13.77
N GLY A 59 -1.74 0.75 -14.01
CA GLY A 59 -2.76 1.75 -13.66
C GLY A 59 -2.84 2.04 -12.17
N VAL A 60 -1.77 1.80 -11.42
CA VAL A 60 -1.68 2.09 -9.98
C VAL A 60 -1.00 3.45 -9.80
N ILE A 61 -1.73 4.40 -9.22
CA ILE A 61 -1.23 5.76 -8.96
C ILE A 61 -0.78 5.87 -7.49
N VAL A 62 0.52 6.03 -7.29
CA VAL A 62 1.18 6.15 -5.98
C VAL A 62 2.24 7.24 -6.01
N GLN A 63 2.75 7.63 -4.84
CA GLN A 63 3.91 8.53 -4.76
C GLN A 63 5.17 7.74 -4.45
N HIS A 64 6.25 8.02 -5.20
CA HIS A 64 7.57 7.49 -4.89
C HIS A 64 8.26 8.42 -3.91
N TYR A 65 8.73 7.85 -2.81
CA TYR A 65 9.31 8.56 -1.68
C TYR A 65 10.70 8.00 -1.37
N ARG A 66 11.53 8.77 -0.64
CA ARG A 66 12.89 8.33 -0.28
C ARG A 66 12.92 7.01 0.48
N LEU A 67 11.84 6.70 1.21
CA LEU A 67 11.71 5.47 2.00
C LEU A 67 10.94 4.36 1.28
N GLY A 68 10.68 4.50 -0.03
CA GLY A 68 9.97 3.53 -0.85
C GLY A 68 8.69 4.08 -1.47
N VAL A 69 7.67 3.25 -1.66
CA VAL A 69 6.41 3.64 -2.30
C VAL A 69 5.38 4.05 -1.26
N ARG A 70 4.88 5.28 -1.36
CA ARG A 70 3.81 5.81 -0.51
C ARG A 70 2.45 5.55 -1.13
N VAL A 71 1.68 4.70 -0.47
CA VAL A 71 0.28 4.39 -0.78
C VAL A 71 -0.60 5.29 0.07
N SER A 72 -1.60 5.90 -0.55
CA SER A 72 -2.55 6.78 0.14
C SER A 72 -3.98 6.40 -0.22
N PHE A 73 -4.80 6.15 0.80
CA PHE A 73 -6.21 5.82 0.61
C PHE A 73 -7.08 7.06 0.75
N ALA A 74 -8.08 7.17 -0.09
CA ALA A 74 -9.18 8.12 0.04
C ALA A 74 -10.46 7.38 0.45
N PHE A 75 -11.49 8.15 0.85
CA PHE A 75 -12.77 7.58 1.29
C PHE A 75 -13.47 6.70 0.24
N TYR A 76 -13.15 6.89 -1.04
CA TYR A 76 -13.73 6.12 -2.15
C TYR A 76 -12.97 4.83 -2.47
N ASN A 77 -11.81 4.60 -1.87
CA ASN A 77 -11.10 3.33 -2.01
C ASN A 77 -11.83 2.22 -1.24
N ASN A 78 -11.63 0.98 -1.68
CA ASN A 78 -12.25 -0.20 -1.08
C ASN A 78 -11.27 -1.38 -0.97
N VAL A 79 -11.71 -2.47 -0.35
CA VAL A 79 -10.89 -3.68 -0.12
C VAL A 79 -10.42 -4.32 -1.44
N ASP A 80 -11.23 -4.26 -2.50
CA ASP A 80 -10.86 -4.81 -3.80
C ASP A 80 -9.75 -4.00 -4.46
N ASP A 81 -9.70 -2.68 -4.27
CA ASP A 81 -8.57 -1.85 -4.70
C ASP A 81 -7.27 -2.30 -4.01
N VAL A 82 -7.32 -2.58 -2.70
CA VAL A 82 -6.16 -3.04 -1.92
C VAL A 82 -5.69 -4.41 -2.40
N ARG A 83 -6.62 -5.35 -2.61
CA ARG A 83 -6.29 -6.70 -3.12
C ARG A 83 -5.75 -6.65 -4.54
N ARG A 84 -6.32 -5.81 -5.41
CA ARG A 84 -5.80 -5.59 -6.77
C ARG A 84 -4.39 -5.02 -6.72
N PHE A 85 -4.13 -4.09 -5.82
CA PHE A 85 -2.78 -3.56 -5.62
C PHE A 85 -1.80 -4.63 -5.14
N ALA A 86 -2.20 -5.47 -4.18
CA ALA A 86 -1.39 -6.60 -3.72
C ALA A 86 -1.09 -7.61 -4.84
N GLU A 87 -2.06 -7.90 -5.70
CA GLU A 87 -1.85 -8.71 -6.91
C GLU A 87 -0.83 -8.08 -7.85
N VAL A 88 -0.88 -6.76 -8.06
CA VAL A 88 0.14 -6.06 -8.85
C VAL A 88 1.53 -6.20 -8.20
N LEU A 89 1.66 -6.10 -6.88
CA LEU A 89 2.94 -6.34 -6.20
C LEU A 89 3.44 -7.78 -6.38
N ARG A 90 2.53 -8.76 -6.34
CA ARG A 90 2.85 -10.17 -6.62
C ARG A 90 3.37 -10.35 -8.05
N LEU A 91 2.69 -9.78 -9.03
CA LEU A 91 3.13 -9.81 -10.43
C LEU A 91 4.49 -9.14 -10.62
N GLY A 92 4.73 -8.00 -9.96
CA GLY A 92 6.03 -7.31 -9.99
C GLY A 92 7.16 -8.19 -9.44
N LYS A 93 6.91 -8.89 -8.34
CA LYS A 93 7.82 -9.90 -7.79
C LYS A 93 8.08 -11.03 -8.79
N ASP A 94 7.04 -11.57 -9.40
CA ASP A 94 7.13 -12.72 -10.32
C ASP A 94 7.92 -12.38 -11.60
N VAL A 95 7.91 -11.11 -12.03
CA VAL A 95 8.76 -10.62 -13.13
C VAL A 95 10.14 -10.14 -12.68
N GLY A 96 10.51 -10.38 -11.41
CA GLY A 96 11.85 -10.16 -10.88
C GLY A 96 12.15 -8.74 -10.38
N ILE A 97 11.12 -7.99 -9.95
CA ILE A 97 11.31 -6.74 -9.21
C ILE A 97 11.39 -7.06 -7.70
N PRO A 98 12.52 -6.77 -7.02
CA PRO A 98 12.69 -7.03 -5.59
C PRO A 98 11.65 -6.31 -4.72
N LEU A 99 11.25 -6.95 -3.62
CA LEU A 99 10.36 -6.39 -2.61
C LEU A 99 11.10 -5.71 -1.44
N GLU A 100 12.44 -5.68 -1.49
CA GLU A 100 13.34 -5.17 -0.45
C GLU A 100 14.37 -4.15 -0.97
#